data_AF-G7ZZK1-F1
#
_entry.id   AF-G7ZZK1-F1
#
_cell.length_a   1.000
_cell.length_b   1.000
_cell.length_c   1.000
_cell.angle_alpha   90.00
_cell.angle_beta   90.00
_cell.angle_gamma   90.00
#
_symmetry.space_group_name_H-M   'P 1'
#
loop_
_entity.id
_entity.type
_entity.pdbx_description
1 polymer ?
#
loop_
_entity_poly.entity_id
_entity_poly.type
_entity_poly.pdbx_seq_one_letter_code
_entity_poly.pdbx_strand_id
1 'polypeptide(L)'
;MENAFRSIIKYPNSGMDSLLHPIPFRTSKVLSTKVLWDNQCSVLIRVYEGERARASDNYLLGSFGTPCLPCPRGQPLEVCFSIDENGILTVTAKEISTDNMNVITITNGKERLSTLEIEKMIKEAEKYHVEDMQFVRKANVMSALDSCVYNMKNTLKKKVVNLMLFPSRK
;
A
#
# COMPACT_ATOMS: atom_id res chain seq x y z
N MET A 1 1.54 4.35 -13.46
CA MET A 1 0.54 3.25 -13.41
C MET A 1 1.09 2.10 -12.55
N GLU A 2 1.53 2.37 -11.32
CA GLU A 2 1.96 1.34 -10.34
C GLU A 2 2.37 2.05 -9.03
N ASN A 3 1.42 2.34 -8.14
CA ASN A 3 1.75 2.79 -6.77
C ASN A 3 0.61 2.49 -5.77
N ALA A 4 -0.30 1.59 -6.11
CA ALA A 4 -1.41 1.15 -5.26
C ALA A 4 -1.06 -0.07 -4.38
N PHE A 5 0.18 -0.56 -4.43
CA PHE A 5 0.56 -1.80 -3.78
C PHE A 5 1.61 -1.56 -2.70
N ARG A 6 1.21 -0.93 -1.60
CA ARG A 6 1.93 -1.04 -0.34
C ARG A 6 0.97 -1.32 0.80
N SER A 7 0.49 -2.55 0.80
CA SER A 7 0.10 -3.27 2.00
C SER A 7 0.39 -4.76 1.77
N ILE A 8 1.68 -5.04 1.57
CA ILE A 8 2.22 -6.39 1.71
C ILE A 8 2.65 -6.49 3.17
N ILE A 9 2.09 -7.45 3.92
CA ILE A 9 2.64 -7.86 5.20
C ILE A 9 3.98 -8.54 4.88
N LYS A 10 5.08 -7.78 4.94
CA LYS A 10 6.41 -8.35 4.86
C LYS A 10 6.80 -8.87 6.24
N TYR A 11 6.97 -10.18 6.38
CA TYR A 11 7.70 -10.75 7.50
C TYR A 11 9.16 -10.29 7.41
N PRO A 12 9.74 -9.69 8.46
CA PRO A 12 11.16 -9.36 8.47
C PRO A 12 11.96 -10.65 8.73
N ASN A 13 12.53 -11.23 7.67
CA ASN A 13 13.76 -12.00 7.84
C ASN A 13 14.94 -11.03 7.90
N SER A 14 15.20 -10.49 9.09
CA SER A 14 16.50 -9.92 9.45
C SER A 14 17.06 -10.73 10.61
N GLY A 15 18.03 -11.58 10.26
CA GLY A 15 18.90 -12.44 11.05
C GLY A 15 18.82 -12.40 12.58
N MET A 16 18.85 -13.61 13.15
CA MET A 16 19.31 -13.89 14.52
C MET A 16 18.60 -13.08 15.61
N ASP A 17 17.36 -13.48 15.92
CA ASP A 17 16.97 -13.66 17.32
C ASP A 17 15.98 -14.82 17.40
N SER A 18 16.53 -15.95 17.78
CA SER A 18 15.84 -17.11 18.30
C SER A 18 15.11 -16.73 19.58
N LEU A 19 13.92 -16.17 19.49
CA LEU A 19 12.93 -16.27 20.55
C LEU A 19 11.60 -16.64 19.93
N LEU A 20 11.24 -17.89 20.20
CA LEU A 20 9.91 -18.46 20.17
C LEU A 20 8.92 -17.37 20.66
N HIS A 21 8.29 -16.62 19.75
CA HIS A 21 7.23 -15.71 20.15
C HIS A 21 6.02 -16.60 20.47
N PRO A 22 5.58 -16.68 21.74
CA PRO A 22 4.37 -17.39 22.07
C PRO A 22 3.22 -16.70 21.33
N ILE A 23 2.48 -17.43 20.50
CA ILE A 23 1.16 -17.01 20.05
C ILE A 23 0.31 -16.97 21.34
N PRO A 24 -0.17 -15.82 21.84
CA PRO A 24 -0.87 -14.77 21.09
C PRO A 24 -0.44 -13.33 21.42
N PHE A 25 -0.22 -12.49 20.39
CA PHE A 25 -0.15 -11.04 20.58
C PHE A 25 -0.97 -10.37 19.47
N ARG A 26 -1.96 -9.57 19.89
CA ARG A 26 -2.71 -8.72 18.97
C ARG A 26 -1.73 -7.73 18.34
N THR A 27 -1.32 -8.03 17.11
CA THR A 27 -0.39 -7.19 16.37
C THR A 27 -1.22 -6.23 15.54
N SER A 28 -1.11 -4.92 15.83
CA SER A 28 -1.72 -3.86 15.02
C SER A 28 -0.64 -3.04 14.33
N LYS A 29 -0.85 -2.75 13.03
CA LYS A 29 0.04 -1.89 12.26
C LYS A 29 -0.78 -0.89 11.45
N VAL A 30 -0.53 0.39 11.70
CA VAL A 30 -1.12 1.49 10.94
C VAL A 30 -0.16 1.85 9.81
N LEU A 31 -0.67 1.86 8.59
CA LEU A 31 0.00 2.31 7.39
C LEU A 31 -0.76 3.51 6.83
N SER A 32 -0.04 4.48 6.28
CA SER A 32 -0.66 5.57 5.52
C SER A 32 -0.47 5.30 4.03
N THR A 33 -1.57 5.19 3.30
CA THR A 33 -1.58 5.23 1.84
C THR A 33 -2.04 6.61 1.36
N LYS A 34 -1.93 6.87 0.06
CA LYS A 34 -2.30 8.16 -0.53
C LYS A 34 -3.23 7.97 -1.70
N VAL A 35 -4.15 8.92 -1.87
CA VAL A 35 -4.97 9.03 -3.07
C VAL A 35 -4.07 9.24 -4.29
N LEU A 36 -4.30 8.45 -5.35
CA LEU A 36 -3.38 8.34 -6.49
C LEU A 36 -3.69 9.33 -7.61
N TRP A 37 -4.95 9.73 -7.73
CA TRP A 37 -5.43 10.62 -8.77
C TRP A 37 -6.20 11.79 -8.18
N ASP A 38 -6.16 12.92 -8.88
CA ASP A 38 -6.98 14.07 -8.53
C ASP A 38 -8.47 13.70 -8.65
N ASN A 39 -9.28 14.12 -7.68
CA ASN A 39 -10.72 13.89 -7.64
C ASN A 39 -11.12 12.41 -7.65
N GLN A 40 -10.27 11.51 -7.12
CA GLN A 40 -10.65 10.12 -6.91
C GLN A 40 -11.74 10.05 -5.83
N CYS A 41 -12.85 9.34 -6.10
CA CYS A 41 -14.00 9.23 -5.19
C CYS A 41 -14.02 7.91 -4.39
N SER A 42 -13.13 6.96 -4.69
CA SER A 42 -13.02 5.68 -3.99
C SER A 42 -11.63 5.09 -4.13
N VAL A 43 -11.10 4.54 -3.04
CA VAL A 43 -9.83 3.81 -3.01
C VAL A 43 -10.12 2.33 -2.86
N LEU A 44 -9.67 1.53 -3.82
CA LEU A 44 -9.72 0.07 -3.74
C LEU A 44 -8.50 -0.44 -2.98
N ILE A 45 -8.73 -1.12 -1.87
CA ILE A 45 -7.70 -1.73 -1.05
C ILE A 45 -7.70 -3.22 -1.34
N ARG A 46 -6.51 -3.76 -1.60
CA ARG A 46 -6.28 -5.18 -1.86
C ARG A 46 -5.29 -5.70 -0.82
N VAL A 47 -5.63 -6.83 -0.22
CA VAL A 47 -4.87 -7.44 0.87
C VAL A 47 -4.21 -8.70 0.33
N TYR A 48 -2.89 -8.79 0.44
CA TYR A 48 -2.10 -9.90 -0.08
C TYR A 48 -1.31 -10.61 1.01
N GLU A 49 -1.09 -11.91 0.83
CA GLU A 49 -0.23 -12.77 1.63
C GLU A 49 0.98 -13.23 0.79
N GLY A 50 2.19 -12.99 1.30
CA GLY A 50 3.44 -13.42 0.67
C GLY A 50 4.60 -12.44 0.87
N GLU A 51 5.80 -12.84 0.46
CA GLU A 51 7.06 -12.11 0.73
C GLU A 51 7.63 -11.39 -0.50
N ARG A 52 7.08 -11.63 -1.69
CA ARG A 52 7.55 -11.03 -2.95
C ARG A 52 7.30 -9.52 -2.98
N ALA A 53 8.13 -8.79 -3.71
CA ALA A 53 7.99 -7.33 -3.80
C ALA A 53 6.80 -6.85 -4.65
N ARG A 54 6.42 -7.60 -5.69
CA ARG A 54 5.26 -7.29 -6.55
C ARG A 54 4.01 -7.91 -5.94
N ALA A 55 2.93 -7.14 -5.84
CA ALA A 55 1.66 -7.68 -5.34
C ALA A 55 1.05 -8.75 -6.25
N SER A 56 1.30 -8.71 -7.56
CA SER A 56 0.87 -9.74 -8.52
C SER A 56 1.48 -11.12 -8.25
N ASP A 57 2.62 -11.15 -7.56
CA ASP A 57 3.41 -12.36 -7.32
C ASP A 57 3.11 -12.94 -5.92
N ASN A 58 2.12 -12.35 -5.23
CA ASN A 58 1.66 -12.77 -3.90
C ASN A 58 0.19 -13.23 -3.98
N TYR A 59 -0.27 -13.95 -2.96
CA TYR A 59 -1.63 -14.48 -2.89
C TYR A 59 -2.62 -13.39 -2.47
N LEU A 60 -3.74 -13.24 -3.19
CA LEU A 60 -4.78 -12.26 -2.86
C LEU A 60 -5.74 -12.83 -1.82
N LEU A 61 -5.79 -12.24 -0.62
CA LEU A 61 -6.71 -12.64 0.43
C LEU A 61 -8.10 -12.01 0.27
N GLY A 62 -8.14 -10.79 -0.28
CA GLY A 62 -9.40 -10.07 -0.46
C GLY A 62 -9.20 -8.63 -0.87
N SER A 63 -10.31 -7.97 -1.18
CA SER A 63 -10.31 -6.56 -1.54
C SER A 63 -11.61 -5.88 -1.14
N PHE A 64 -11.52 -4.60 -0.79
CA PHE A 64 -12.67 -3.78 -0.45
C PHE A 64 -12.43 -2.33 -0.89
N GLY A 65 -13.49 -1.63 -1.27
CA GLY A 65 -13.43 -0.20 -1.60
C GLY A 65 -13.70 0.65 -0.37
N THR A 66 -13.04 1.79 -0.25
CA THR A 66 -13.35 2.83 0.74
C THR A 66 -13.70 4.11 -0.01
N PRO A 67 -14.92 4.68 0.18
CA PRO A 67 -15.27 5.96 -0.43
C PRO A 67 -14.32 7.03 0.11
N CYS A 68 -13.93 7.97 -0.75
CA CYS A 68 -13.14 9.13 -0.36
C CYS A 68 -13.71 10.40 -1.00
N LEU A 69 -13.50 11.53 -0.34
CA LEU A 69 -13.89 12.81 -0.94
C LEU A 69 -12.99 13.13 -2.13
N PRO A 70 -13.55 13.75 -3.18
CA PRO A 70 -12.76 14.30 -4.27
C PRO A 70 -11.70 15.27 -3.71
N CYS A 71 -10.45 14.84 -3.71
CA CYS A 71 -9.33 15.61 -3.18
C CYS A 71 -8.17 15.63 -4.19
N PRO A 72 -7.24 16.59 -4.06
CA PRO A 72 -6.00 16.56 -4.80
C PRO A 72 -5.22 15.28 -4.50
N ARG A 73 -4.46 14.79 -5.49
CA ARG A 73 -3.55 13.66 -5.31
C ARG A 73 -2.67 13.86 -4.07
N GLY A 74 -2.48 12.79 -3.29
CA GLY A 74 -1.54 12.76 -2.18
C GLY A 74 -2.16 12.83 -0.78
N GLN A 75 -3.49 12.99 -0.67
CA GLN A 75 -4.19 12.98 0.61
C GLN A 75 -4.02 11.63 1.33
N PRO A 76 -3.66 11.62 2.63
CA PRO A 76 -3.45 10.39 3.38
C PRO A 76 -4.76 9.64 3.67
N LEU A 77 -4.72 8.32 3.54
CA LEU A 77 -5.73 7.37 3.98
C LEU A 77 -5.05 6.42 4.97
N GLU A 78 -5.61 6.26 6.16
CA GLU A 78 -5.08 5.35 7.16
C GLU A 78 -5.60 3.94 6.90
N VAL A 79 -4.71 2.95 6.96
CA VAL A 79 -5.05 1.54 6.85
C VAL A 79 -4.45 0.83 8.05
N CYS A 80 -5.31 0.28 8.90
CA CYS A 80 -4.94 -0.50 10.07
C CYS A 80 -5.10 -1.98 9.79
N PHE A 81 -4.06 -2.76 10.06
CA PHE A 81 -4.09 -4.21 10.02
C PHE A 81 -4.04 -4.72 11.46
N SER A 82 -4.98 -5.58 11.85
CA SER A 82 -4.95 -6.26 13.14
C SER A 82 -5.18 -7.74 12.99
N ILE A 83 -4.32 -8.55 13.62
CA ILE A 83 -4.47 -10.01 13.68
C ILE A 83 -4.81 -10.38 15.12
N ASP A 84 -5.83 -11.22 15.30
CA ASP A 84 -6.23 -11.75 16.60
C ASP A 84 -5.59 -13.12 16.90
N GLU A 85 -5.89 -13.66 18.08
CA GLU A 85 -5.34 -14.93 18.56
C GLU A 85 -5.79 -16.14 17.72
N ASN A 86 -6.91 -16.00 17.00
CA ASN A 86 -7.46 -17.03 16.13
C ASN A 86 -6.86 -16.97 14.71
N GLY A 87 -5.99 -15.99 14.45
CA GLY A 87 -5.44 -15.72 13.13
C GLY A 87 -6.44 -15.07 12.18
N ILE A 88 -7.47 -14.41 12.71
CA ILE A 88 -8.40 -13.61 11.91
C ILE A 88 -7.74 -12.25 11.65
N LEU A 89 -7.56 -11.92 10.37
CA LEU A 89 -7.02 -10.63 9.94
C LEU A 89 -8.16 -9.65 9.69
N THR A 90 -8.19 -8.58 10.46
CA THR A 90 -9.07 -7.44 10.22
C THR A 90 -8.26 -6.32 9.58
N VAL A 91 -8.72 -5.82 8.43
CA VAL A 91 -8.12 -4.66 7.76
C VAL A 91 -9.15 -3.55 7.73
N THR A 92 -8.83 -2.44 8.38
CA THR A 92 -9.67 -1.26 8.48
C THR A 92 -9.04 -0.13 7.71
N ALA A 93 -9.81 0.56 6.87
CA ALA A 93 -9.36 1.75 6.17
C ALA A 93 -10.21 2.94 6.58
N LYS A 94 -9.54 4.03 6.94
CA LYS A 94 -10.14 5.24 7.47
C LYS A 94 -9.65 6.45 6.69
N GLU A 95 -10.60 7.22 6.17
CA GLU A 95 -10.33 8.53 5.59
C GLU A 95 -10.34 9.60 6.69
N ILE A 96 -9.21 10.28 6.90
CA ILE A 96 -9.02 11.22 8.00
C ILE A 96 -9.99 12.42 7.92
N SER A 97 -10.35 12.87 6.71
CA SER A 97 -11.18 14.06 6.50
C SER A 97 -12.67 13.85 6.74
N THR A 98 -13.19 12.66 6.49
CA THR A 98 -14.62 12.34 6.58
C THR A 98 -14.98 11.44 7.75
N ASP A 99 -13.97 10.83 8.39
CA ASP A 99 -14.15 9.75 9.34
C ASP A 99 -14.82 8.49 8.72
N ASN A 100 -14.94 8.44 7.38
CA ASN A 100 -15.46 7.27 6.68
C ASN A 100 -14.52 6.08 6.90
N MET A 101 -15.10 4.98 7.36
CA MET A 101 -14.37 3.77 7.70
C MET A 101 -15.00 2.56 7.03
N ASN A 102 -14.18 1.79 6.31
CA ASN A 102 -14.57 0.48 5.80
C ASN A 102 -13.64 -0.60 6.34
N VAL A 103 -14.18 -1.79 6.55
CA VAL A 103 -13.46 -2.90 7.15
C VAL A 103 -13.71 -4.18 6.36
N ILE A 104 -12.67 -4.99 6.21
CA ILE A 104 -12.76 -6.38 5.75
C ILE A 104 -12.22 -7.28 6.86
N THR A 105 -12.89 -8.41 7.08
CA THR A 105 -12.43 -9.45 7.99
C THR A 105 -12.12 -10.68 7.14
N ILE A 106 -10.87 -11.13 7.21
CA ILE A 106 -10.35 -12.30 6.51
C ILE A 106 -10.20 -13.39 7.57
N THR A 107 -11.03 -14.43 7.48
CA THR A 107 -11.06 -15.54 8.43
C THR A 107 -10.23 -16.72 7.94
N ASN A 108 -9.76 -17.52 8.89
CA ASN A 108 -8.83 -18.63 8.70
C ASN A 108 -9.53 -19.92 8.19
N GLY A 109 -10.33 -19.82 7.11
CA GLY A 109 -11.20 -20.91 6.63
C GLY A 109 -10.78 -21.52 5.29
N LYS A 110 -10.46 -22.83 5.28
CA LYS A 110 -10.32 -23.82 4.17
C LYS A 110 -9.55 -23.49 2.88
N GLU A 111 -9.35 -22.23 2.49
CA GLU A 111 -8.59 -21.77 1.30
C GLU A 111 -7.22 -21.19 1.66
N ARG A 112 -6.73 -21.51 2.85
CA ARG A 112 -5.38 -21.10 3.25
C ARG A 112 -4.37 -21.95 2.49
N LEU A 113 -3.25 -21.33 2.12
CA LEU A 113 -2.13 -22.01 1.49
C LEU A 113 -1.72 -23.21 2.37
N SER A 114 -1.63 -24.38 1.74
CA SER A 114 -1.06 -25.55 2.38
C SER A 114 0.38 -25.27 2.81
N THR A 115 0.89 -26.04 3.77
CA THR A 115 2.29 -25.92 4.21
C THR A 115 3.28 -26.04 3.05
N LEU A 116 2.98 -26.91 2.07
CA LEU A 116 3.75 -27.07 0.85
C LEU A 116 3.74 -25.81 -0.04
N GLU A 117 2.58 -25.16 -0.17
CA GLU A 117 2.46 -23.90 -0.93
C GLU A 117 3.20 -22.75 -0.23
N ILE A 118 3.11 -22.68 1.10
CA ILE A 118 3.87 -21.69 1.90
C ILE A 118 5.38 -21.88 1.70
N GLU A 119 5.87 -23.11 1.83
CA GLU A 119 7.30 -23.41 1.61
C GLU A 119 7.75 -23.08 0.19
N LYS A 120 6.89 -23.37 -0.80
CA LYS A 120 7.17 -23.02 -2.20
C LYS A 120 7.27 -21.50 -2.37
N MET A 121 6.34 -20.73 -1.81
CA MET A 121 6.35 -19.27 -1.88
C MET A 121 7.60 -18.66 -1.21
N ILE A 122 8.03 -19.21 -0.08
CA ILE A 122 9.27 -18.78 0.61
C ILE A 122 10.49 -19.04 -0.29
N LYS A 123 10.61 -20.24 -0.86
CA LYS A 123 11.71 -20.59 -1.78
C LYS A 123 11.71 -19.72 -3.04
N GLU A 124 10.54 -19.42 -3.58
CA GLU A 124 10.41 -18.51 -4.72
C GLU A 124 10.82 -17.08 -4.33
N ALA A 125 10.44 -16.59 -3.16
CA ALA A 125 10.84 -15.28 -2.67
C ALA A 125 12.36 -15.15 -2.53
N GLU A 126 13.03 -16.16 -2.00
CA GLU A 126 14.48 -16.20 -1.92
C GLU A 126 15.13 -16.24 -3.32
N LYS A 127 14.64 -17.12 -4.19
CA LYS A 127 15.15 -17.29 -5.57
C LYS A 127 15.09 -15.98 -6.37
N TYR A 128 14.00 -15.23 -6.24
CA TYR A 128 13.76 -14.01 -7.03
C TYR A 128 14.13 -12.72 -6.30
N HIS A 129 14.82 -12.81 -5.16
CA HIS A 129 15.19 -11.65 -4.35
C HIS A 129 15.91 -10.54 -5.15
N VAL A 130 16.82 -10.91 -6.06
CA VAL A 130 17.55 -9.95 -6.90
C VAL A 130 16.63 -9.23 -7.89
N GLU A 131 15.70 -9.95 -8.51
CA GLU A 131 14.72 -9.35 -9.42
C GLU A 131 13.77 -8.40 -8.67
N ASP A 132 13.34 -8.81 -7.47
CA ASP A 132 12.51 -7.99 -6.59
C ASP A 132 13.21 -6.68 -6.20
N MET A 133 14.50 -6.74 -5.87
CA MET A 133 15.28 -5.53 -5.60
C MET A 133 15.33 -4.60 -6.81
N GLN A 134 15.55 -5.13 -8.01
CA GLN A 134 15.57 -4.33 -9.24
C GLN A 134 14.20 -3.70 -9.52
N PHE A 135 13.12 -4.47 -9.33
CA PHE A 135 11.76 -3.96 -9.47
C PHE A 135 11.48 -2.82 -8.51
N VAL A 136 11.80 -3.00 -7.22
CA VAL A 136 11.61 -1.95 -6.20
C VAL A 136 12.40 -0.69 -6.54
N ARG A 137 13.65 -0.83 -6.99
CA ARG A 137 14.47 0.32 -7.43
C ARG A 137 13.80 1.06 -8.59
N LYS A 138 13.39 0.33 -9.64
CA LYS A 138 12.71 0.91 -10.80
C LYS A 138 11.41 1.62 -10.40
N ALA A 139 10.59 0.97 -9.57
CA ALA A 139 9.33 1.53 -9.08
C ALA A 139 9.55 2.81 -8.27
N ASN A 140 10.56 2.85 -7.38
CA ASN A 140 10.89 4.05 -6.61
C ASN A 140 11.32 5.21 -7.52
N VAL A 141 12.16 4.94 -8.53
CA VAL A 141 12.60 5.96 -9.50
C VAL A 141 11.43 6.49 -10.33
N MET A 142 10.57 5.61 -10.83
CA MET A 142 9.36 6.04 -11.57
C MET A 142 8.42 6.85 -10.69
N SER A 143 8.21 6.43 -9.44
CA SER A 143 7.40 7.18 -8.47
C SER A 143 7.97 8.58 -8.19
N ALA A 144 9.29 8.70 -8.06
CA ALA A 144 9.96 9.98 -7.84
C ALA A 144 9.80 10.91 -9.05
N LEU A 145 9.96 10.36 -10.27
CA LEU A 145 9.75 11.09 -11.51
C LEU A 145 8.29 11.55 -11.66
N ASP A 146 7.32 10.67 -11.44
CA ASP A 146 5.89 10.99 -11.48
C ASP A 146 5.54 12.11 -10.50
N SER A 147 6.10 12.07 -9.29
CA SER A 147 5.91 13.12 -8.29
C SER A 147 6.54 14.45 -8.74
N CYS A 148 7.72 14.41 -9.35
CA CYS A 148 8.41 15.60 -9.86
C CYS A 148 7.59 16.28 -10.97
N VAL A 149 7.15 15.52 -11.97
CA VAL A 149 6.33 16.01 -13.09
C VAL A 149 5.02 16.60 -12.59
N TYR A 150 4.34 15.93 -11.65
CA TYR A 150 3.12 16.44 -11.04
C TYR A 150 3.35 17.78 -10.33
N ASN A 151 4.43 17.89 -9.54
CA ASN A 151 4.78 19.13 -8.84
C ASN A 151 5.08 20.27 -9.83
N MET A 152 5.84 20.01 -10.90
CA MET A 152 6.13 21.00 -11.95
C MET A 152 4.84 21.50 -12.62
N LYS A 153 3.96 20.57 -13.02
CA LYS A 153 2.66 20.91 -13.64
C LYS A 153 1.80 21.77 -12.72
N ASN A 154 1.77 21.45 -11.42
CA ASN A 154 1.01 22.23 -10.44
C ASN A 154 1.61 23.61 -10.19
N THR A 155 2.94 23.74 -10.17
CA THR A 155 3.63 25.03 -10.06
C THR A 155 3.32 25.93 -11.25
N LEU A 156 3.35 25.40 -12.47
CA LEU A 156 3.02 26.17 -13.69
C LEU A 156 1.56 26.62 -13.73
N LYS A 157 0.63 25.83 -13.18
CA LYS A 157 -0.79 26.19 -13.08
C LYS A 157 -1.07 27.29 -12.04
N LYS A 158 -0.19 27.54 -11.07
CA LYS A 158 -0.39 28.60 -10.07
C LYS A 158 -0.19 29.97 -10.74
N LYS A 159 -1.19 30.86 -10.58
CA LYS A 159 -1.30 32.21 -11.19
C LYS A 159 -0.07 33.12 -11.10
N VAL A 160 0.91 32.83 -10.24
CA VAL A 160 2.12 33.64 -10.04
C VAL A 160 2.98 33.71 -11.32
N VAL A 161 3.05 32.64 -12.12
CA VAL A 161 3.79 32.68 -13.40
C VAL A 161 3.03 33.48 -14.46
N ASN A 162 1.70 33.43 -14.44
CA ASN A 162 0.86 34.14 -15.41
C ASN A 162 0.91 35.67 -15.23
N LEU A 163 1.14 36.15 -14.00
CA LEU A 163 1.35 37.57 -13.68
C LEU A 163 2.72 38.12 -14.10
N MET A 164 3.75 37.26 -14.19
CA MET A 164 5.09 37.69 -14.65
C MET A 164 5.22 37.72 -16.17
N LEU A 165 4.49 36.87 -16.89
CA LEU A 165 4.52 36.82 -18.37
C LEU A 165 3.66 37.91 -19.01
N PHE A 166 2.66 38.42 -18.29
CA PHE A 166 1.82 39.53 -18.72
C PHE A 166 1.72 40.56 -17.60
N PRO A 167 2.74 41.44 -17.42
CA PRO A 167 2.55 42.60 -16.56
C PRO A 167 1.38 43.40 -17.13
N SER A 168 0.34 43.62 -16.32
CA SER A 168 -0.83 44.39 -16.73
C SER A 168 -0.37 45.72 -17.31
N ARG A 169 -0.53 45.89 -18.64
CA ARG A 169 -0.31 47.18 -19.28
C ARG A 169 -1.35 48.13 -18.70
N LYS A 170 -0.87 49.07 -17.87
CA LYS A 170 -1.66 50.22 -17.41
C LYS A 170 -1.98 51.14 -18.57
#